data_AF-A0A3D8TW63-F1
#
_entry.id   AF-A0A3D8TW63-F1
#
_cell.length_a   1.000
_cell.length_b   1.000
_cell.length_c   1.000
_cell.angle_alpha   90.00
_cell.angle_beta   90.00
_cell.angle_gamma   90.00
#
_symmetry.space_group_name_H-M   'P 1'
#
loop_
_entity.id
_entity.type
_entity.pdbx_description
1 polymer ?
#
loop_
_entity_poly.entity_id
_entity_poly.type
_entity_poly.pdbx_seq_one_letter_code
_entity_poly.pdbx_strand_id
1 'polypeptide(L)'
;MRFGDILRLCRQNLWRRKSRTILTVLGVIVGCCSIVLMVSLGQGINEQNEKMLKSMGDLSIVTVYTNGYAGPMGGGGSSEMGDTKLDDKAVESFRAMSGVSGVTPMMNFPYNVTARAGAGGRYLYDYVQIMGIDMTQFDQMGYKLVGGEKPVKKDQVLAGEWFAYGFMDTLKNGEQRTSTRGGQYSSCTFDQTTGQCEEDQDEDPFFDPLATQISLTTGTNYQGDQYTMNMYGGGGGTGGAGGNTAGQSENVTFDVRASGIVAGDYNKG
;
A
#
# COMPACT_ATOMS: atom_id res chain seq x y z
N MET A 1 32.36 -9.74 -61.77
CA MET A 1 30.91 -9.44 -61.72
C MET A 1 30.64 -8.61 -60.47
N ARG A 2 29.99 -7.45 -60.59
CA ARG A 2 29.76 -6.57 -59.44
C ARG A 2 28.51 -7.02 -58.68
N PHE A 3 28.54 -6.95 -57.35
CA PHE A 3 27.43 -7.35 -56.47
C PHE A 3 26.09 -6.68 -56.84
N GLY A 4 26.16 -5.44 -57.34
CA GLY A 4 24.98 -4.70 -57.83
C GLY A 4 24.30 -5.32 -59.05
N ASP A 5 25.04 -5.96 -59.96
CA ASP A 5 24.44 -6.61 -61.14
C ASP A 5 23.70 -7.90 -60.74
N ILE A 6 24.23 -8.64 -59.76
CA ILE A 6 23.61 -9.83 -59.20
C ILE A 6 22.29 -9.46 -58.49
N LEU A 7 22.30 -8.39 -57.67
CA LEU A 7 21.11 -7.90 -56.98
C LEU A 7 20.01 -7.46 -57.97
N ARG A 8 20.40 -6.78 -59.07
CA ARG A 8 19.49 -6.33 -60.12
C ARG A 8 18.86 -7.51 -60.87
N LEU A 9 19.64 -8.54 -61.17
CA LEU A 9 19.19 -9.78 -61.81
C LEU A 9 18.22 -10.56 -60.90
N CYS A 10 18.54 -10.70 -59.61
CA CYS A 10 17.67 -11.34 -58.62
C CYS A 10 16.33 -10.58 -58.48
N ARG A 11 16.37 -9.25 -58.40
CA ARG A 11 15.16 -8.42 -58.29
C ARG A 11 14.23 -8.57 -59.50
N GLN A 12 14.77 -8.58 -60.71
CA GLN A 12 13.97 -8.81 -61.94
C GLN A 12 13.31 -10.20 -61.95
N ASN A 13 14.04 -11.23 -61.51
CA ASN A 13 13.51 -12.60 -61.45
C ASN A 13 12.38 -12.76 -60.43
N LEU A 14 12.50 -12.13 -59.26
CA LEU A 14 11.45 -12.11 -58.23
C LEU A 14 10.20 -11.37 -58.72
N TRP A 15 10.38 -10.25 -59.44
CA TRP A 15 9.26 -9.44 -59.94
C TRP A 15 8.44 -10.13 -61.04
N ARG A 16 9.01 -11.15 -61.71
CA ARG A 16 8.32 -11.97 -62.71
C ARG A 16 7.34 -12.98 -62.08
N ARG A 17 7.54 -13.35 -60.80
CA ARG A 17 6.68 -14.31 -60.06
C ARG A 17 6.13 -13.67 -58.79
N LYS A 18 5.35 -12.60 -58.96
CA LYS A 18 4.83 -11.74 -57.89
C LYS A 18 4.09 -12.52 -56.79
N SER A 19 3.13 -13.37 -57.16
CA SER A 19 2.29 -14.08 -56.18
C SER A 19 3.09 -15.02 -55.28
N ARG A 20 4.03 -15.79 -55.87
CA ARG A 20 4.86 -16.73 -55.10
C ARG A 20 5.80 -15.99 -54.15
N THR A 21 6.43 -14.91 -54.64
CA THR A 21 7.37 -14.10 -53.83
C THR A 21 6.64 -13.38 -52.69
N ILE A 22 5.45 -12.84 -52.93
CA ILE A 22 4.64 -12.17 -51.91
C ILE A 22 4.23 -13.17 -50.82
N LEU A 23 3.77 -14.37 -51.20
CA LEU A 23 3.34 -15.38 -50.24
C LEU A 23 4.49 -15.87 -49.34
N THR A 24 5.69 -16.03 -49.89
CA THR A 24 6.88 -16.42 -49.11
C THR A 24 7.34 -15.32 -48.17
N VAL A 25 7.31 -14.06 -48.60
CA VAL A 25 7.70 -12.93 -47.75
C VAL A 25 6.69 -12.72 -46.63
N LEU A 26 5.40 -12.84 -46.92
CA LEU A 26 4.35 -12.78 -45.89
C LEU A 26 4.50 -13.89 -44.86
N GLY A 27 4.80 -15.12 -45.28
CA GLY A 27 5.05 -16.22 -44.35
C GLY A 27 6.21 -15.93 -43.39
N VAL A 28 7.31 -15.37 -43.89
CA VAL A 28 8.46 -14.98 -43.05
C VAL A 28 8.12 -13.83 -42.11
N ILE A 29 7.37 -12.81 -42.57
CA ILE A 29 6.95 -11.68 -41.73
C ILE A 29 6.04 -12.16 -40.60
N VAL A 30 4.99 -12.93 -40.92
CA VAL A 30 4.04 -13.44 -39.91
C VAL A 30 4.74 -14.37 -38.92
N GLY A 31 5.65 -15.22 -39.39
CA GLY A 31 6.44 -16.11 -38.52
C GLY A 31 7.40 -15.36 -37.60
N CYS A 32 8.07 -14.32 -38.10
CA CYS A 32 8.94 -13.48 -37.28
C CYS A 32 8.12 -12.73 -36.22
N CYS A 33 7.00 -12.12 -36.63
CA CYS A 33 6.11 -11.39 -35.71
C CYS A 33 5.53 -12.30 -34.63
N SER A 34 5.11 -13.53 -34.95
CA SER A 34 4.53 -14.44 -33.95
C SER A 34 5.55 -14.86 -32.89
N ILE A 35 6.81 -15.09 -33.28
CA ILE A 35 7.88 -15.43 -32.34
C ILE A 35 8.17 -14.24 -31.43
N VAL A 36 8.29 -13.02 -31.99
CA VAL A 36 8.54 -11.81 -31.18
C VAL A 36 7.39 -11.57 -30.20
N LEU A 37 6.13 -11.65 -30.65
CA LEU A 37 4.96 -11.48 -29.79
C LEU A 37 4.92 -12.51 -28.66
N MET A 38 5.21 -13.77 -28.95
CA MET A 38 5.23 -14.84 -27.93
C MET A 38 6.32 -14.59 -26.89
N VAL A 39 7.52 -14.16 -27.30
CA VAL A 39 8.62 -13.85 -26.38
C VAL A 39 8.29 -12.64 -25.52
N SER A 40 7.77 -11.57 -26.10
CA SER A 40 7.39 -10.36 -25.36
C SER A 40 6.26 -10.62 -24.36
N LEU A 41 5.22 -11.35 -24.77
CA LEU A 41 4.14 -11.73 -23.87
C LEU A 41 4.62 -12.68 -22.77
N GLY A 42 5.48 -13.65 -23.10
CA GLY A 42 6.05 -14.58 -22.11
C GLY A 42 6.87 -13.86 -21.05
N GLN A 43 7.71 -12.90 -21.45
CA GLN A 43 8.48 -12.08 -20.51
C GLN A 43 7.57 -11.17 -19.68
N GLY A 44 6.58 -10.52 -20.29
CA GLY A 44 5.64 -9.65 -19.59
C GLY A 44 4.79 -10.39 -18.54
N ILE A 45 4.32 -11.61 -18.87
CA ILE A 45 3.57 -12.45 -17.92
C ILE A 45 4.47 -12.90 -16.78
N ASN A 46 5.73 -13.24 -17.03
CA ASN A 46 6.67 -13.60 -15.97
C ASN A 46 6.93 -12.43 -15.03
N GLU A 47 7.15 -11.22 -15.55
CA GLU A 47 7.34 -10.03 -14.73
C GLU A 47 6.07 -9.70 -13.92
N GLN A 48 4.90 -9.82 -14.53
CA GLN A 48 3.62 -9.64 -13.86
C GLN A 48 3.42 -10.67 -12.74
N ASN A 49 3.71 -11.95 -13.01
CA ASN A 49 3.62 -13.01 -12.01
C ASN A 49 4.63 -12.81 -10.88
N GLU A 50 5.86 -12.37 -11.18
CA GLU A 50 6.85 -12.05 -10.15
C GLU A 50 6.40 -10.88 -9.28
N LYS A 51 5.86 -9.81 -9.87
CA LYS A 51 5.27 -8.69 -9.13
C LYS A 51 4.08 -9.12 -8.29
N MET A 52 3.20 -9.96 -8.84
CA MET A 52 2.06 -10.53 -8.12
C MET A 52 2.54 -11.37 -6.93
N LEU A 53 3.48 -12.29 -7.14
CA LEU A 53 4.05 -13.12 -6.08
C LEU A 53 4.76 -12.29 -5.02
N LYS A 54 5.49 -11.25 -5.40
CA LYS A 54 6.09 -10.29 -4.46
C LYS A 54 5.02 -9.58 -3.64
N SER A 55 3.93 -9.14 -4.27
CA SER A 55 2.81 -8.45 -3.60
C SER A 55 1.95 -9.36 -2.71
N MET A 56 2.03 -10.68 -2.88
CA MET A 56 1.32 -11.65 -2.04
C MET A 56 1.95 -11.80 -0.64
N GLY A 57 3.06 -11.10 -0.36
CA GLY A 57 3.76 -11.13 0.91
C GLY A 57 5.13 -11.81 0.80
N ASP A 58 5.97 -11.58 1.80
CA ASP A 58 7.24 -12.29 1.91
C ASP A 58 6.94 -13.77 2.19
N LEU A 59 7.36 -14.68 1.30
CA LEU A 59 7.13 -16.14 1.44
C LEU A 59 7.74 -16.73 2.73
N SER A 60 8.56 -15.95 3.43
CA SER A 60 9.18 -16.27 4.71
C SER A 60 8.38 -15.82 5.94
N ILE A 61 7.29 -15.08 5.77
CA ILE A 61 6.47 -14.56 6.89
C ILE A 61 5.18 -15.37 6.99
N VAL A 62 4.97 -15.98 8.15
CA VAL A 62 3.73 -16.71 8.48
C VAL A 62 2.98 -15.92 9.55
N THR A 63 1.88 -15.29 9.16
CA THR A 63 1.01 -14.58 10.12
C THR A 63 0.01 -15.54 10.75
N VAL A 64 0.11 -15.71 12.06
CA VAL A 64 -0.78 -16.59 12.83
C VAL A 64 -1.88 -15.74 13.46
N TYR A 65 -3.14 -16.08 13.17
CA TYR A 65 -4.31 -15.42 13.76
C TYR A 65 -4.98 -16.35 14.78
N THR A 66 -5.51 -15.79 15.88
CA THR A 66 -6.29 -16.53 16.89
C THR A 66 -7.68 -16.91 16.40
N ASN A 67 -8.27 -16.06 15.55
CA ASN A 67 -9.57 -16.27 14.96
C ASN A 67 -9.37 -16.73 13.51
N GLY A 68 -10.09 -17.76 13.08
CA GLY A 68 -10.02 -18.26 11.72
C GLY A 68 -10.23 -17.11 10.73
N TYR A 69 -9.15 -16.66 10.10
CA TYR A 69 -9.20 -15.60 9.11
C TYR A 69 -10.00 -16.13 7.92
N ALA A 70 -11.24 -15.64 7.77
CA ALA A 70 -12.02 -15.83 6.55
C ALA A 70 -11.35 -15.01 5.45
N GLY A 71 -10.38 -15.62 4.78
CA GLY A 71 -9.83 -15.06 3.55
C GLY A 71 -10.93 -14.84 2.51
N PRO A 72 -10.69 -14.01 1.48
CA PRO A 72 -11.68 -13.74 0.42
C PRO A 72 -12.10 -14.98 -0.39
N MET A 73 -11.43 -16.12 -0.20
CA MET A 73 -11.88 -17.44 -0.60
C MET A 73 -11.91 -18.37 0.62
N GLY A 74 -13.05 -18.47 1.31
CA GLY A 74 -13.15 -19.38 2.46
C GLY A 74 -14.53 -19.35 3.07
N GLY A 75 -15.38 -20.27 2.63
CA GLY A 75 -16.76 -20.39 3.06
C GLY A 75 -16.93 -20.58 4.57
N GLY A 76 -18.12 -20.20 5.01
CA GLY A 76 -18.54 -20.17 6.41
C GLY A 76 -18.12 -21.37 7.23
N GLY A 77 -17.50 -21.05 8.36
CA GLY A 77 -17.11 -22.01 9.38
C GLY A 77 -16.59 -21.25 10.57
N SER A 78 -17.49 -20.58 11.31
CA SER A 78 -17.25 -20.24 12.70
C SER A 78 -17.20 -21.55 13.49
N SER A 79 -16.14 -22.33 13.33
CA SER A 79 -15.78 -23.32 14.32
C SER A 79 -15.33 -22.52 15.53
N GLU A 80 -16.11 -22.58 16.60
CA GLU A 80 -15.70 -22.20 17.95
C GLU A 80 -14.36 -22.87 18.24
N MET A 81 -13.26 -22.20 17.93
CA MET A 81 -11.92 -22.61 18.27
C MET A 81 -11.74 -22.15 19.71
N GLY A 82 -12.00 -23.06 20.65
CA GLY A 82 -11.99 -22.77 22.07
C GLY A 82 -10.74 -22.01 22.49
N ASP A 83 -10.96 -20.83 23.09
CA ASP A 83 -10.04 -20.02 23.92
C ASP A 83 -8.54 -20.10 23.56
N THR A 84 -8.19 -20.21 22.28
CA THR A 84 -6.79 -20.34 21.83
C THR A 84 -6.20 -18.94 21.83
N LYS A 85 -5.65 -18.57 22.98
CA LYS A 85 -4.97 -17.30 23.18
C LYS A 85 -3.55 -17.42 22.65
N LEU A 86 -3.16 -16.48 21.79
CA LEU A 86 -1.75 -16.28 21.44
C LEU A 86 -1.07 -15.60 22.63
N ASP A 87 -0.73 -16.41 23.63
CA ASP A 87 0.03 -15.98 24.80
C ASP A 87 1.54 -16.05 24.53
N ASP A 88 2.34 -15.46 25.43
CA ASP A 88 3.81 -15.47 25.34
C ASP A 88 4.39 -16.89 25.18
N LYS A 89 3.73 -17.91 25.75
CA LYS A 89 4.11 -19.32 25.60
C LYS A 89 3.96 -19.84 24.16
N ALA A 90 2.96 -19.35 23.42
CA ALA A 90 2.79 -19.69 22.01
C ALA A 90 3.92 -19.06 21.19
N VAL A 91 4.28 -17.79 21.49
CA VAL A 91 5.42 -17.11 20.87
C VAL A 91 6.72 -17.87 21.10
N GLU A 92 6.98 -18.32 22.33
CA GLU A 92 8.16 -19.13 22.65
C GLU A 92 8.15 -20.49 21.93
N SER A 93 6.99 -21.14 21.85
CA SER A 93 6.84 -22.42 21.13
C SER A 93 7.15 -22.27 19.64
N PHE A 94 6.71 -21.16 19.03
CA PHE A 94 7.02 -20.87 17.63
C PHE A 94 8.51 -20.55 17.43
N ARG A 95 9.15 -19.84 18.37
CA ARG A 95 10.60 -19.57 18.34
C ARG A 95 11.44 -20.84 18.43
N ALA A 96 10.94 -21.87 19.12
CA ALA A 96 11.64 -23.14 19.29
C ALA A 96 11.56 -24.07 18.06
N MET A 97 10.74 -23.76 17.06
CA MET A 97 10.61 -24.59 15.85
C MET A 97 11.82 -24.41 14.92
N SER A 98 12.31 -25.53 14.39
CA SER A 98 13.41 -25.52 13.42
C SER A 98 13.00 -24.81 12.12
N GLY A 99 13.76 -23.80 11.72
CA GLY A 99 13.51 -23.02 10.50
C GLY A 99 12.84 -21.67 10.72
N VAL A 100 12.44 -21.35 11.95
CA VAL A 100 11.90 -20.03 12.31
C VAL A 100 13.04 -19.09 12.68
N SER A 101 13.22 -18.01 11.92
CA SER A 101 14.29 -17.03 12.15
C SER A 101 13.94 -15.96 13.19
N GLY A 102 12.65 -15.72 13.42
CA GLY A 102 12.16 -14.70 14.34
C GLY A 102 10.64 -14.79 14.50
N VAL A 103 10.15 -14.38 15.66
CA VAL A 103 8.70 -14.34 15.96
C VAL A 103 8.39 -13.05 16.71
N THR A 104 7.51 -12.25 16.11
CA THR A 104 7.02 -10.99 16.66
C THR A 104 5.52 -11.07 16.91
N PRO A 105 5.04 -10.85 18.14
CA PRO A 105 3.63 -10.58 18.35
C PRO A 105 3.26 -9.24 17.71
N MET A 106 2.16 -9.23 16.96
CA MET A 106 1.59 -8.02 16.36
C MET A 106 0.26 -7.73 17.05
N MET A 107 0.11 -6.50 17.55
CA MET A 107 -1.14 -6.05 18.17
C MET A 107 -1.65 -4.82 17.41
N ASN A 108 -2.82 -4.95 16.79
CA ASN A 108 -3.49 -3.81 16.18
C ASN A 108 -4.37 -3.11 17.22
N PHE A 109 -4.30 -1.79 17.28
CA PHE A 109 -5.16 -1.01 18.16
C PHE A 109 -6.59 -1.01 17.63
N PRO A 110 -7.59 -1.47 18.39
CA PRO A 110 -8.94 -1.75 17.85
C PRO A 110 -9.83 -0.51 17.75
N TYR A 111 -9.40 0.64 18.24
CA TYR A 111 -10.18 1.88 18.24
C TYR A 111 -9.75 2.82 17.12
N ASN A 112 -10.68 3.66 16.67
CA ASN A 112 -10.36 4.72 15.73
C ASN A 112 -9.40 5.72 16.37
N VAL A 113 -8.44 6.18 15.59
CA VAL A 113 -7.45 7.17 16.01
C VAL A 113 -7.39 8.27 14.97
N THR A 114 -7.51 9.51 15.43
CA THR A 114 -7.23 10.69 14.60
C THR A 114 -5.86 11.22 14.98
N ALA A 115 -4.99 11.42 13.99
CA ALA A 115 -3.76 12.16 14.14
C ALA A 115 -3.93 13.61 13.70
N ARG A 116 -3.40 14.54 14.50
CA ARG A 116 -3.28 15.95 14.16
C ARG A 116 -1.82 16.37 14.19
N ALA A 117 -1.43 17.18 13.22
CA ALA A 117 -0.08 17.72 13.10
C ALA A 117 -0.11 19.20 12.68
N GLY A 118 1.00 19.90 12.96
CA GLY A 118 1.19 21.31 12.61
C GLY A 118 0.56 22.31 13.60
N ALA A 119 0.92 23.58 13.43
CA ALA A 119 0.47 24.66 14.31
C ALA A 119 -1.07 24.75 14.33
N GLY A 120 -1.66 24.59 15.53
CA GLY A 120 -3.11 24.63 15.74
C GLY A 120 -3.88 23.41 15.24
N GLY A 121 -3.21 22.29 14.90
CA GLY A 121 -3.87 21.06 14.43
C GLY A 121 -4.41 21.17 13.00
N ARG A 122 -3.75 21.96 12.15
CA ARG A 122 -4.13 22.22 10.75
C ARG A 122 -4.20 20.95 9.90
N TYR A 123 -3.23 20.05 10.07
CA TYR A 123 -3.15 18.81 9.31
C TYR A 123 -3.87 17.72 10.08
N LEU A 124 -4.77 17.03 9.42
CA LEU A 124 -5.61 16.01 10.02
C LEU A 124 -5.50 14.70 9.25
N TYR A 125 -5.34 13.60 9.96
CA TYR A 125 -5.41 12.26 9.39
C TYR A 125 -6.32 11.42 10.27
N ASP A 126 -7.47 11.02 9.74
CA ASP A 126 -8.46 10.20 10.45
C ASP A 126 -8.26 8.71 10.14
N TYR A 127 -8.69 7.84 11.06
CA TYR A 127 -8.55 6.38 10.99
C TYR A 127 -7.10 5.88 10.84
N VAL A 128 -6.18 6.47 11.61
CA VAL A 128 -4.78 6.02 11.65
C VAL A 128 -4.70 4.64 12.28
N GLN A 129 -4.00 3.72 11.60
CA GLN A 129 -3.71 2.41 12.16
C GLN A 129 -2.49 2.49 13.08
N ILE A 130 -2.66 2.02 14.31
CA ILE A 130 -1.56 1.88 15.28
C ILE A 130 -1.29 0.40 15.48
N MET A 131 -0.05 0.02 15.23
CA MET A 131 0.42 -1.35 15.40
C MET A 131 1.54 -1.41 16.44
N GLY A 132 1.40 -2.31 17.41
CA GLY A 132 2.45 -2.68 18.34
C GLY A 132 3.25 -3.86 17.77
N ILE A 133 4.56 -3.69 17.65
CA ILE A 133 5.51 -4.74 17.24
C ILE A 133 6.67 -4.82 18.24
N ASP A 134 7.26 -6.01 18.36
CA ASP A 134 8.46 -6.25 19.17
C ASP A 134 9.71 -5.69 18.47
N MET A 135 10.32 -4.65 19.06
CA MET A 135 11.52 -3.99 18.54
C MET A 135 12.75 -4.91 18.49
N THR A 136 12.82 -5.94 19.33
CA THR A 136 13.97 -6.86 19.37
C THR A 136 14.08 -7.71 18.11
N GLN A 137 12.95 -7.91 17.43
CA GLN A 137 12.82 -8.73 16.23
C GLN A 137 12.75 -7.87 14.96
N PHE A 138 12.80 -6.53 15.09
CA PHE A 138 12.63 -5.58 13.98
C PHE A 138 13.58 -5.86 12.80
N ASP A 139 14.86 -6.13 13.08
CA ASP A 139 15.85 -6.41 12.04
C ASP A 139 15.68 -7.82 11.44
N GLN A 140 15.25 -8.79 12.26
CA GLN A 140 15.05 -10.18 11.84
C GLN A 140 13.81 -10.34 10.94
N MET A 141 12.79 -9.54 11.18
CA MET A 141 11.63 -9.37 10.29
C MET A 141 12.00 -8.65 8.98
N GLY A 142 13.19 -8.04 8.93
CA GLY A 142 13.70 -7.33 7.77
C GLY A 142 12.96 -6.03 7.49
N TYR A 143 12.41 -5.37 8.53
CA TYR A 143 11.95 -4.00 8.43
C TYR A 143 13.17 -3.10 8.19
N LYS A 144 13.06 -2.18 7.21
CA LYS A 144 14.15 -1.25 6.87
C LYS A 144 13.76 0.15 7.33
N LEU A 145 14.69 0.84 7.97
CA LEU A 145 14.55 2.25 8.27
C LEU A 145 15.08 3.07 7.10
N VAL A 146 14.25 3.95 6.55
CA VAL A 146 14.61 4.89 5.48
C VAL A 146 15.21 6.16 6.08
N GLY A 147 14.81 6.52 7.29
CA GLY A 147 15.33 7.68 8.01
C GLY A 147 15.10 7.60 9.52
N GLY A 148 15.89 8.37 10.28
CA GLY A 148 15.82 8.43 11.74
C GLY A 148 16.34 7.17 12.44
N GLU A 149 15.89 6.96 13.68
CA GLU A 149 16.38 5.94 14.59
C GLU A 149 15.23 5.12 15.19
N LYS A 150 15.56 3.95 15.75
CA LYS A 150 14.58 3.14 16.48
C LYS A 150 14.12 3.88 17.75
N PRO A 151 12.83 3.76 18.14
CA PRO A 151 12.33 4.42 19.33
C PRO A 151 13.00 3.84 20.58
N VAL A 152 13.61 4.71 21.37
CA VAL A 152 14.26 4.35 22.65
C VAL A 152 13.40 4.80 23.84
N LYS A 153 12.56 5.82 23.64
CA LYS A 153 11.67 6.40 24.66
C LYS A 153 10.22 6.00 24.42
N LYS A 154 9.40 6.08 25.47
CA LYS A 154 7.97 5.71 25.44
C LYS A 154 7.10 6.64 24.59
N ASP A 155 7.54 7.87 24.35
CA ASP A 155 6.88 8.90 23.54
C ASP A 155 7.32 8.88 22.07
N GLN A 156 8.25 7.99 21.72
CA GLN A 156 8.78 7.84 20.38
C GLN A 156 8.08 6.71 19.63
N VAL A 157 7.66 7.00 18.42
CA VAL A 157 7.04 6.03 17.52
C VAL A 157 7.82 5.94 16.20
N LEU A 158 7.56 4.89 15.45
CA LEU A 158 8.01 4.78 14.07
C LEU A 158 6.85 5.19 13.15
N ALA A 159 7.13 6.05 12.18
CA ALA A 159 6.18 6.41 11.14
C ALA A 159 6.43 5.56 9.89
N GLY A 160 5.38 5.17 9.17
CA GLY A 160 5.55 4.62 7.83
C GLY A 160 6.03 5.69 6.85
N GLU A 161 6.75 5.30 5.81
CA GLU A 161 7.21 6.18 4.72
C GLU A 161 6.06 7.03 4.14
N TRP A 162 4.87 6.44 4.05
CA TRP A 162 3.68 7.08 3.50
C TRP A 162 2.81 7.81 4.53
N PHE A 163 3.19 7.77 5.82
CA PHE A 163 2.34 8.28 6.90
C PHE A 163 2.04 9.78 6.77
N ALA A 164 3.04 10.59 6.37
CA ALA A 164 2.87 12.04 6.24
C ALA A 164 1.95 12.44 5.07
N TYR A 165 1.79 11.56 4.05
CA TYR A 165 0.90 11.78 2.91
C TYR A 165 -0.58 11.54 3.24
N GLY A 166 -0.88 10.76 4.29
CA GLY A 166 -2.25 10.52 4.73
C GLY A 166 -2.93 11.75 5.35
N PHE A 167 -2.17 12.82 5.64
CA PHE A 167 -2.72 14.03 6.24
C PHE A 167 -3.37 14.94 5.19
N MET A 168 -4.56 15.42 5.50
CA MET A 168 -5.26 16.45 4.74
C MET A 168 -5.13 17.82 5.41
N ASP A 169 -5.12 18.88 4.59
CA ASP A 169 -5.11 20.26 5.06
C ASP A 169 -6.53 20.80 5.27
N THR A 170 -6.91 20.99 6.53
CA THR A 170 -8.24 21.48 6.90
C THR A 170 -8.52 22.91 6.43
N LEU A 171 -7.48 23.73 6.20
CA LEU A 171 -7.61 25.11 5.71
C LEU A 171 -7.77 25.19 4.19
N LYS A 172 -7.49 24.11 3.47
CA LYS A 172 -7.63 24.01 2.02
C LYS A 172 -8.67 22.96 1.62
N ASN A 173 -9.83 22.96 2.28
CA ASN A 173 -10.94 22.04 1.98
C ASN A 173 -10.54 20.54 1.96
N GLY A 174 -9.57 20.13 2.76
CA GLY A 174 -9.15 18.73 2.84
C GLY A 174 -8.24 18.29 1.68
N GLU A 175 -7.50 19.22 1.07
CA GLU A 175 -6.42 18.91 0.11
C GLU A 175 -5.45 17.89 0.73
N GLN A 176 -5.22 16.78 0.01
CA GLN A 176 -4.24 15.76 0.37
C GLN A 176 -3.03 15.86 -0.58
N ARG A 177 -1.85 15.52 -0.07
CA ARG A 177 -0.67 15.35 -0.93
C ARG A 177 -0.59 13.91 -1.37
N THR A 178 -0.32 13.69 -2.63
CA THR A 178 -0.10 12.37 -3.18
C THR A 178 1.32 12.28 -3.71
N SER A 179 1.87 11.08 -3.67
CA SER A 179 3.16 10.81 -4.29
C SER A 179 3.07 9.48 -5.03
N THR A 180 3.60 9.51 -6.25
CA THR A 180 3.69 8.39 -7.18
C THR A 180 5.00 7.60 -6.99
N ARG A 181 5.84 8.00 -6.02
CA ARG A 181 7.21 7.51 -5.76
C ARG A 181 7.23 6.09 -5.19
N GLY A 182 6.78 5.13 -5.99
CA GLY A 182 6.61 3.73 -5.58
C GLY A 182 5.77 2.91 -6.57
N GLY A 183 5.17 3.55 -7.58
CA GLY A 183 4.53 2.87 -8.72
C GLY A 183 3.26 2.07 -8.40
N GLN A 184 2.72 2.15 -7.19
CA GLN A 184 1.54 1.36 -6.79
C GLN A 184 0.31 2.18 -6.38
N TYR A 185 0.45 3.47 -6.10
CA TYR A 185 -0.68 4.40 -5.98
C TYR A 185 -0.58 5.46 -7.08
N SER A 186 -1.16 5.19 -8.24
CA SER A 186 -1.57 6.26 -9.15
C SER A 186 -2.92 6.76 -8.63
N SER A 187 -2.91 7.67 -7.66
CA SER A 187 -4.07 8.54 -7.49
C SER A 187 -4.12 9.47 -8.71
N CYS A 188 -5.30 9.58 -9.30
CA CYS A 188 -5.54 10.55 -10.36
C CYS A 188 -6.57 11.54 -9.85
N THR A 189 -6.22 12.81 -9.89
CA THR A 189 -7.19 13.87 -9.63
C THR A 189 -8.14 13.94 -10.83
N PHE A 190 -9.41 13.62 -10.57
CA PHE A 190 -10.43 13.69 -11.61
C PHE A 190 -10.87 15.15 -11.81
N ASP A 191 -10.45 15.76 -12.92
CA ASP A 191 -10.89 17.09 -13.29
C ASP A 191 -12.29 17.00 -13.95
N GLN A 192 -13.30 17.53 -13.25
CA GLN A 192 -14.69 17.53 -13.72
C GLN A 192 -14.91 18.38 -14.99
N THR A 193 -13.99 19.30 -15.30
CA THR A 193 -14.08 20.21 -16.44
C THR A 193 -13.56 19.58 -17.72
N THR A 194 -12.52 18.76 -17.61
CA THR A 194 -11.88 18.07 -18.75
C THR A 194 -12.32 16.61 -18.87
N GLY A 195 -12.91 16.04 -17.82
CA GLY A 195 -13.33 14.63 -17.76
C GLY A 195 -12.16 13.66 -17.85
N GLN A 196 -10.94 14.12 -17.56
CA GLN A 196 -9.72 13.34 -17.59
C GLN A 196 -9.22 13.12 -16.15
N CYS A 197 -8.61 11.97 -15.94
CA CYS A 197 -7.83 11.70 -14.74
C CYS A 197 -6.41 12.22 -15.02
N GLU A 198 -6.03 13.32 -14.39
CA GLU A 198 -4.66 13.82 -14.45
C GLU A 198 -3.80 13.01 -13.46
N GLU A 199 -2.64 12.51 -13.90
CA GLU A 199 -1.69 11.88 -12.99
C GLU A 199 -1.21 12.92 -11.99
N ASP A 200 -1.33 12.61 -10.70
CA ASP A 200 -0.88 13.52 -9.67
C ASP A 200 0.64 13.73 -9.78
N GLN A 201 1.08 14.98 -9.74
CA GLN A 201 2.50 15.30 -9.67
C GLN A 201 3.05 14.81 -8.33
N ASP A 202 4.30 14.33 -8.32
CA ASP A 202 4.98 14.04 -7.05
C ASP A 202 5.10 15.32 -6.21
N GLU A 203 4.33 15.40 -5.15
CA GLU A 203 4.37 16.52 -4.21
C GLU A 203 5.05 16.08 -2.91
N ASP A 204 5.84 16.96 -2.31
CA ASP A 204 6.38 16.71 -0.96
C ASP A 204 5.24 16.73 0.08
N PRO A 205 5.33 15.92 1.15
CA PRO A 205 4.31 15.91 2.20
C PRO A 205 4.23 17.27 2.90
N PHE A 206 3.07 17.58 3.48
CA PHE A 206 2.81 18.87 4.12
C PHE A 206 3.80 19.24 5.24
N PHE A 207 4.39 18.23 5.89
CA PHE A 207 5.35 18.40 6.96
C PHE A 207 6.29 17.20 7.04
N ASP A 208 7.45 17.40 7.66
CA ASP A 208 8.36 16.31 8.00
C ASP A 208 7.88 15.61 9.30
N PRO A 209 7.56 14.30 9.26
CA PRO A 209 7.08 13.57 10.43
C PRO A 209 8.13 13.48 11.56
N LEU A 210 9.43 13.57 11.27
CA LEU A 210 10.50 13.49 12.28
C LEU A 210 10.71 14.81 13.05
N ALA A 211 10.37 15.93 12.41
CA ALA A 211 10.49 17.26 12.98
C ALA A 211 9.22 17.73 13.70
N THR A 212 8.07 17.14 13.38
CA THR A 212 6.74 17.61 13.82
C THR A 212 6.19 16.73 14.94
N GLN A 213 5.62 17.35 15.98
CA GLN A 213 4.88 16.63 17.02
C GLN A 213 3.49 16.25 16.50
N ILE A 214 3.07 15.02 16.79
CA ILE A 214 1.79 14.46 16.32
C ILE A 214 0.92 14.21 17.55
N SER A 215 -0.27 14.81 17.58
CA SER A 215 -1.27 14.58 18.61
C SER A 215 -2.22 13.49 18.14
N LEU A 216 -2.30 12.40 18.88
CA LEU A 216 -3.20 11.28 18.61
C LEU A 216 -4.40 11.36 19.55
N THR A 217 -5.61 11.43 18.99
CA THR A 217 -6.86 11.40 19.74
C THR A 217 -7.58 10.08 19.48
N THR A 218 -7.93 9.38 20.55
CA THR A 218 -8.68 8.12 20.50
C THR A 218 -9.63 7.98 21.69
N GLY A 219 -10.57 7.05 21.62
CA GLY A 219 -11.54 6.80 22.70
C GLY A 219 -12.38 5.57 22.41
N THR A 220 -12.98 4.99 23.46
CA THR A 220 -13.77 3.75 23.37
C THR A 220 -14.97 3.86 22.43
N ASN A 221 -15.53 5.05 22.27
CA ASN A 221 -16.62 5.37 21.34
C ASN A 221 -16.23 6.46 20.33
N TYR A 222 -14.93 6.70 20.12
CA TYR A 222 -14.48 7.73 19.20
C TYR A 222 -14.75 7.30 17.75
N GLN A 223 -15.59 8.07 17.05
CA GLN A 223 -16.07 7.71 15.72
C GLN A 223 -15.17 8.27 14.58
N GLY A 224 -14.18 9.11 14.90
CA GLY A 224 -13.38 9.88 13.95
C GLY A 224 -13.53 11.39 14.17
N ASP A 225 -12.86 12.20 13.36
CA ASP A 225 -12.94 13.66 13.49
C ASP A 225 -14.22 14.26 12.87
N GLN A 226 -14.76 15.30 13.49
CA GLN A 226 -15.98 15.95 12.98
C GLN A 226 -15.76 16.58 11.59
N TYR A 227 -14.54 17.04 11.27
CA TYR A 227 -14.24 17.63 9.97
C TYR A 227 -14.36 16.59 8.84
N THR A 228 -13.72 15.42 9.01
CA THR A 228 -13.77 14.32 8.04
C THR A 228 -15.17 13.74 7.92
N MET A 229 -15.91 13.60 9.03
CA MET A 229 -17.30 13.15 8.99
C MET A 229 -18.20 14.07 8.17
N ASN A 230 -18.03 15.39 8.29
CA ASN A 230 -18.82 16.33 7.50
C ASN A 230 -18.41 16.34 6.02
N MET A 231 -17.14 16.08 5.73
CA MET A 231 -16.60 16.05 4.36
C MET A 231 -17.05 14.79 3.60
N TYR A 232 -17.06 13.62 4.24
CA TYR A 232 -17.48 12.34 3.63
C TYR A 232 -18.98 12.03 3.82
N GLY A 233 -19.67 12.69 4.76
CA GLY A 233 -21.07 12.46 5.14
C GLY A 233 -22.11 13.27 4.35
N GLY A 234 -21.86 13.59 3.08
CA GLY A 234 -22.78 14.32 2.21
C GLY A 234 -23.95 13.47 1.68
N GLY A 235 -24.88 13.06 2.55
CA GLY A 235 -26.14 12.41 2.18
C GLY A 235 -27.24 12.74 3.18
N GLY A 236 -28.24 13.51 2.75
CA GLY A 236 -29.23 14.17 3.61
C GLY A 236 -29.95 13.27 4.61
N GLY A 237 -29.91 13.68 5.88
CA GLY A 237 -30.78 13.19 6.95
C GLY A 237 -31.25 14.40 7.75
N THR A 238 -32.52 14.74 7.57
CA THR A 238 -33.27 15.79 8.28
C THR A 238 -32.97 15.82 9.78
N GLY A 239 -32.81 17.05 10.31
CA GLY A 239 -32.65 17.32 11.72
C GLY A 239 -33.69 16.60 12.59
N GLY A 240 -33.19 15.72 13.45
CA GLY A 240 -33.91 15.19 14.59
C GLY A 240 -33.35 15.84 15.85
N ALA A 241 -34.07 16.83 16.38
CA ALA A 241 -33.95 17.22 17.77
C ALA A 241 -34.28 15.99 18.63
N GLY A 242 -33.25 15.31 19.11
CA GLY A 242 -33.35 14.15 19.99
C GLY A 242 -32.27 14.28 21.04
N GLY A 243 -32.63 14.88 22.18
CA GLY A 243 -31.80 14.87 23.35
C GLY A 243 -31.55 13.42 23.76
N ASN A 244 -30.33 12.95 23.56
CA ASN A 244 -29.76 11.86 24.32
C ASN A 244 -28.45 12.38 24.89
N THR A 245 -28.44 12.43 26.21
CA THR A 245 -27.30 12.65 27.08
C THR A 245 -26.19 11.69 26.64
N ALA A 246 -25.32 12.13 25.73
CA ALA A 246 -24.11 11.41 25.40
C ALA A 246 -23.24 11.46 26.65
N GLY A 247 -23.18 10.32 27.36
CA GLY A 247 -22.16 10.13 28.38
C GLY A 247 -20.83 10.58 27.78
N GLN A 248 -20.12 11.44 28.51
CA GLN A 248 -18.85 12.00 28.06
C GLN A 248 -17.98 10.87 27.53
N SER A 249 -17.79 10.80 26.21
CA SER A 249 -16.78 9.92 25.63
C SER A 249 -15.45 10.42 26.18
N GLU A 250 -14.81 9.62 27.04
CA GLU A 250 -13.45 9.89 27.51
C GLU A 250 -12.51 9.71 26.31
N ASN A 251 -12.43 10.74 25.47
CA ASN A 251 -11.46 10.82 24.41
C ASN A 251 -10.12 11.16 25.07
N VAL A 252 -9.13 10.30 24.88
CA VAL A 252 -7.76 10.50 25.33
C VAL A 252 -6.98 11.08 24.16
N THR A 253 -6.33 12.22 24.41
CA THR A 253 -5.36 12.79 23.48
C THR A 253 -3.98 12.68 24.10
N PHE A 254 -3.03 12.16 23.33
CA PHE A 254 -1.64 12.04 23.73
C PHE A 254 -0.74 12.44 22.57
N ASP A 255 0.39 13.07 22.92
CA ASP A 255 1.34 13.52 21.92
C ASP A 255 2.48 12.52 21.76
N VAL A 256 2.84 12.26 20.51
CA VAL A 256 3.95 11.38 20.13
C VAL A 256 4.88 12.10 19.15
N ARG A 257 6.12 11.61 19.09
CA ARG A 257 7.11 12.08 18.12
C ARG A 257 7.62 10.90 17.29
N ALA A 258 7.63 11.05 15.97
CA ALA A 258 8.28 10.06 15.13
C ALA A 258 9.81 10.13 15.32
N SER A 259 10.41 9.01 15.69
CA SER A 259 11.85 8.85 15.87
C SER A 259 12.53 8.31 14.61
N GLY A 260 11.79 7.55 13.81
CA GLY A 260 12.26 6.95 12.57
C GLY A 260 11.13 6.72 11.58
N ILE A 261 11.52 6.54 10.32
CA ILE A 261 10.65 6.24 9.19
C ILE A 261 10.95 4.83 8.70
N VAL A 262 9.95 3.97 8.70
CA VAL A 262 10.04 2.59 8.18
C VAL A 262 9.67 2.61 6.70
N ALA A 263 10.48 1.94 5.89
CA ALA A 263 10.22 1.76 4.45
C ALA A 263 8.84 1.14 4.25
N GLY A 264 8.09 1.65 3.26
CA GLY A 264 6.82 1.07 2.86
C GLY A 264 7.03 -0.29 2.20
N ASP A 265 7.11 -1.36 2.98
CA ASP A 265 7.11 -2.73 2.49
C ASP A 265 5.77 -3.39 2.83
N TYR A 266 4.80 -3.23 1.91
CA TYR A 266 3.43 -3.76 2.04
C TYR A 266 3.38 -5.28 2.24
N ASN A 267 4.48 -5.99 2.00
CA ASN A 267 4.56 -7.45 2.09
C ASN A 267 4.80 -7.96 3.51
N LYS A 268 4.99 -7.06 4.49
CA LYS A 268 5.36 -7.39 5.87
C LYS A 268 4.30 -7.08 6.91
N GLY A 269 3.11 -6.68 6.48
CA GLY A 269 1.99 -6.31 7.35
C GLY A 269 2.09 -4.90 7.90
#